data_AF-A0A344UV33-F1
#
_entry.id   AF-A0A344UV33-F1
#
_cell.length_a   1.000
_cell.length_b   1.000
_cell.length_c   1.000
_cell.angle_alpha   90.00
_cell.angle_beta   90.00
_cell.angle_gamma   90.00
#
_symmetry.space_group_name_H-M   'P 1'
#
loop_
_entity.id
_entity.type
_entity.pdbx_description
1 polymer ?
#
loop_
_entity_poly.entity_id
_entity_poly.type
_entity_poly.pdbx_seq_one_letter_code
_entity_poly.pdbx_strand_id
1 'polypeptide(L)'
;MSENLDAKRGRETADRLLHPLDIPREIAPARVYYLTAMAMRMLASPAVLTAAVLLLLTISNNVWTPIIGPVVALSLVCYTEQRFRADAWAYIARREQDLTRPDPAPWTRLALLAQALLLGAAIWVFVAHSGGDPLSAARVLATGVLGGLILVEVAGLVEMGYRPGRRGMPGSSMASRAIQTVAIIVIAGLGAARLAPWQSEDTWVVGAGALIPVLAVVAWWMLRRIPEHVRCLPESLLLP
;
A
#
# COMPACT_ATOMS: atom_id res chain seq x y z
N MET A 1 -9.56 42.11 -34.68
CA MET A 1 -8.37 41.97 -33.81
C MET A 1 -8.62 41.11 -32.56
N SER A 2 -9.87 40.81 -32.16
CA SER A 2 -10.19 39.91 -31.04
C SER A 2 -10.04 38.42 -31.36
N GLU A 3 -10.22 38.01 -32.62
CA GLU A 3 -10.19 36.60 -33.06
C GLU A 3 -8.83 35.91 -32.85
N ASN A 4 -7.73 36.68 -32.83
CA ASN A 4 -6.39 36.15 -32.58
C ASN A 4 -6.06 35.96 -31.10
N LEU A 5 -6.80 36.60 -30.18
CA LEU A 5 -6.60 36.45 -28.73
C LEU A 5 -7.28 35.18 -28.20
N ASP A 6 -8.44 34.84 -28.74
CA ASP A 6 -9.16 33.61 -28.37
C ASP A 6 -8.44 32.36 -28.89
N ALA A 7 -7.88 32.40 -30.10
CA ALA A 7 -7.05 31.33 -30.64
C ALA A 7 -5.74 31.13 -29.85
N LYS A 8 -5.16 32.22 -29.31
CA LYS A 8 -3.95 32.16 -28.50
C LYS A 8 -4.23 31.68 -27.07
N ARG A 9 -5.35 32.10 -26.46
CA ARG A 9 -5.83 31.55 -25.17
C ARG A 9 -6.17 30.07 -25.27
N GLY A 10 -6.85 29.66 -26.34
CA GLY A 10 -7.16 28.25 -26.58
C GLY A 10 -5.92 27.37 -26.72
N ARG A 11 -4.82 27.90 -27.27
CA ARG A 11 -3.52 27.21 -27.32
C ARG A 11 -2.78 27.19 -25.98
N GLU A 12 -2.80 28.29 -25.22
CA GLU A 12 -2.18 28.32 -23.88
C GLU A 12 -2.90 27.41 -22.87
N THR A 13 -4.21 27.21 -23.00
CA THR A 13 -4.95 26.22 -22.20
C THR A 13 -4.76 24.78 -22.68
N ALA A 14 -4.58 24.57 -23.99
CA ALA A 14 -4.36 23.23 -24.56
C ALA A 14 -2.98 22.63 -24.19
N ASP A 15 -2.02 23.44 -23.77
CA ASP A 15 -0.67 23.01 -23.36
C ASP A 15 -0.51 22.81 -21.85
N ARG A 16 -1.54 23.11 -21.04
CA ARG A 16 -1.44 22.96 -19.58
C ARG A 16 -1.86 21.55 -19.17
N LEU A 17 -0.88 20.70 -18.90
CA LEU A 17 -1.13 19.44 -18.21
C LEU A 17 -1.71 19.73 -16.81
N LEU A 18 -2.85 19.11 -16.51
CA LEU A 18 -3.61 19.25 -15.28
C LEU A 18 -3.49 17.98 -14.44
N HIS A 19 -3.43 18.18 -13.12
CA HIS A 19 -3.50 17.11 -12.15
C HIS A 19 -4.81 17.22 -11.34
N PRO A 20 -5.41 16.12 -10.85
CA PRO A 20 -6.65 16.17 -10.06
C PRO A 20 -6.57 17.06 -8.80
N LEU A 21 -5.35 17.36 -8.33
CA LEU A 21 -5.11 18.26 -7.20
C LEU A 21 -5.22 19.74 -7.56
N ASP A 22 -5.13 20.11 -8.83
CA ASP A 22 -5.22 21.50 -9.31
C ASP A 22 -6.67 21.93 -9.55
N ILE A 23 -7.58 20.97 -9.69
CA ILE A 23 -8.99 21.25 -9.91
C ILE A 23 -9.58 21.86 -8.62
N PRO A 24 -10.18 23.06 -8.68
CA PRO A 24 -10.85 23.66 -7.54
C PRO A 24 -11.94 22.72 -7.00
N ARG A 25 -11.99 22.56 -5.67
CA ARG A 25 -12.94 21.67 -5.00
C ARG A 25 -14.40 22.02 -5.28
N GLU A 26 -14.66 23.28 -5.61
CA GLU A 26 -15.98 23.83 -5.91
C GLU A 26 -16.52 23.39 -7.28
N ILE A 27 -15.62 23.03 -8.21
CA ILE A 27 -15.98 22.74 -9.61
C ILE A 27 -16.19 21.24 -9.82
N ALA A 28 -15.39 20.38 -9.18
CA ALA A 28 -15.54 18.93 -9.29
C ALA A 28 -14.96 18.18 -8.07
N PRO A 29 -15.53 17.00 -7.72
CA PRO A 29 -15.03 16.16 -6.62
C PRO A 29 -13.70 15.44 -6.94
N ALA A 30 -13.09 15.68 -8.11
CA ALA A 30 -11.85 15.06 -8.57
C ALA A 30 -10.73 15.05 -7.50
N ARG A 31 -10.55 16.19 -6.81
CA ARG A 31 -9.55 16.33 -5.75
C ARG A 31 -9.84 15.40 -4.56
N VAL A 32 -11.11 15.26 -4.17
CA VAL A 32 -11.52 14.41 -3.04
C VAL A 32 -11.27 12.94 -3.39
N TYR A 33 -11.71 12.48 -4.55
CA TYR A 33 -11.46 11.11 -5.00
C TYR A 33 -9.96 10.80 -5.08
N TYR A 34 -9.15 11.73 -5.59
CA TYR A 34 -7.70 11.54 -5.64
C TYR A 34 -7.08 11.44 -4.24
N LEU A 35 -7.47 12.31 -3.30
CA LEU A 35 -6.96 12.27 -1.93
C LEU A 35 -7.40 11.01 -1.18
N THR A 36 -8.64 10.54 -1.40
CA THR A 36 -9.14 9.27 -0.86
C THR A 36 -8.35 8.09 -1.41
N ALA A 37 -8.12 8.05 -2.72
CA ALA A 37 -7.28 7.02 -3.34
C ALA A 37 -5.85 7.06 -2.76
N MET A 38 -5.27 8.25 -2.60
CA MET A 38 -3.96 8.41 -1.99
C MET A 38 -3.93 7.84 -0.56
N ALA A 39 -4.93 8.15 0.27
CA ALA A 39 -5.05 7.62 1.64
C ALA A 39 -5.22 6.09 1.65
N MET A 40 -6.08 5.54 0.78
CA MET A 40 -6.25 4.09 0.64
C MET A 40 -4.95 3.39 0.20
N ARG A 41 -4.19 4.01 -0.71
CA ARG A 41 -2.89 3.49 -1.14
C ARG A 41 -1.89 3.42 0.02
N MET A 42 -1.97 4.36 0.95
CA MET A 42 -1.13 4.38 2.15
C MET A 42 -1.49 3.25 3.11
N LEU A 43 -2.76 2.85 3.19
CA LEU A 43 -3.19 1.70 3.96
C LEU A 43 -2.80 0.38 3.28
N ALA A 44 -2.82 0.34 1.95
CA ALA A 44 -2.47 -0.83 1.14
C ALA A 44 -0.95 -1.08 1.05
N SER A 45 -0.31 -1.43 2.18
CA SER A 45 1.11 -1.79 2.25
C SER A 45 1.36 -3.14 2.93
N PRO A 46 2.46 -3.84 2.59
CA PRO A 46 2.84 -5.08 3.27
C PRO A 46 3.06 -4.91 4.78
N ALA A 47 3.57 -3.75 5.21
CA ALA A 47 3.75 -3.43 6.62
C ALA A 47 2.41 -3.31 7.37
N VAL A 48 1.40 -2.65 6.77
CA VAL A 48 0.06 -2.54 7.35
C VAL A 48 -0.64 -3.90 7.40
N LEU A 49 -0.49 -4.73 6.35
CA LEU A 49 -0.98 -6.11 6.36
C LEU A 49 -0.39 -6.89 7.54
N THR A 50 0.93 -6.86 7.67
CA THR A 50 1.64 -7.56 8.73
C THR A 50 1.21 -7.07 10.11
N ALA A 51 1.09 -5.75 10.29
CA ALA A 51 0.61 -5.17 11.53
C ALA A 51 -0.82 -5.65 11.88
N ALA A 52 -1.72 -5.68 10.90
CA ALA A 52 -3.09 -6.16 11.09
C ALA A 52 -3.14 -7.66 11.44
N VAL A 53 -2.33 -8.48 10.77
CA VAL A 53 -2.20 -9.92 11.08
C VAL A 53 -1.74 -10.11 12.53
N LEU A 54 -0.69 -9.40 12.96
CA LEU A 54 -0.17 -9.49 14.33
C LEU A 54 -1.21 -9.07 15.37
N LEU A 55 -1.92 -7.96 15.13
CA LEU A 55 -2.97 -7.48 16.04
C LEU A 55 -4.18 -8.43 16.10
N LEU A 56 -4.54 -9.08 15.00
CA LEU A 56 -5.62 -10.07 15.04
C LEU A 56 -5.18 -11.38 15.69
N LEU A 57 -3.90 -11.76 15.57
CA LEU A 57 -3.35 -12.91 16.28
C LEU A 57 -3.39 -12.72 17.80
N THR A 58 -3.37 -11.50 18.34
CA THR A 58 -3.50 -11.27 19.80
C THR A 58 -4.93 -11.38 20.31
N ILE A 59 -5.94 -11.28 19.45
CA ILE A 59 -7.35 -11.22 19.86
C ILE A 59 -8.13 -12.47 19.40
N SER A 60 -7.69 -13.13 18.33
CA SER A 60 -8.42 -14.24 17.72
C SER A 60 -7.92 -15.61 18.20
N ASN A 61 -8.86 -16.46 18.62
CA ASN A 61 -8.61 -17.87 18.92
C ASN A 61 -8.57 -18.76 17.66
N ASN A 62 -8.78 -18.20 16.46
CA ASN A 62 -8.78 -18.93 15.19
C ASN A 62 -7.58 -18.50 14.34
N VAL A 63 -6.80 -19.47 13.86
CA VAL A 63 -5.59 -19.22 13.05
C VAL A 63 -5.89 -18.57 11.69
N TRP A 64 -7.09 -18.75 11.14
CA TRP A 64 -7.45 -18.28 9.80
C TRP A 64 -7.93 -16.83 9.76
N THR A 65 -8.70 -16.40 10.76
CA THR A 65 -9.22 -15.03 10.88
C THR A 65 -8.12 -13.95 10.74
N PRO A 66 -6.96 -14.04 11.44
CA PRO A 66 -5.90 -13.04 11.34
C PRO A 66 -5.21 -13.03 9.97
N ILE A 67 -5.40 -14.05 9.15
CA ILE A 67 -4.82 -14.13 7.81
C ILE A 67 -5.83 -13.63 6.77
N ILE A 68 -6.99 -14.28 6.72
CA ILE A 68 -8.01 -14.03 5.68
C ILE A 68 -8.59 -12.62 5.85
N GLY A 69 -8.86 -12.19 7.08
CA GLY A 69 -9.46 -10.88 7.37
C GLY A 69 -8.64 -9.73 6.78
N PRO A 70 -7.35 -9.56 7.17
CA PRO A 70 -6.49 -8.52 6.63
C PRO A 70 -6.27 -8.62 5.12
N VAL A 71 -6.07 -9.84 4.59
CA VAL A 71 -5.85 -10.04 3.15
C VAL A 71 -7.07 -9.58 2.35
N VAL A 72 -8.28 -9.97 2.76
CA VAL A 72 -9.52 -9.54 2.09
C VAL A 72 -9.73 -8.04 2.23
N ALA A 73 -9.61 -7.51 3.45
CA ALA A 73 -9.83 -6.08 3.72
C ALA A 73 -8.87 -5.20 2.90
N LEU A 74 -7.57 -5.52 2.88
CA LEU A 74 -6.59 -4.73 2.14
C LEU A 74 -6.67 -4.96 0.62
N SER A 75 -7.15 -6.11 0.17
CA SER A 75 -7.45 -6.33 -1.25
C SER A 75 -8.63 -5.47 -1.70
N LEU A 76 -9.67 -5.33 -0.88
CA LEU A 76 -10.76 -4.39 -1.13
C LEU A 76 -10.26 -2.94 -1.13
N VAL A 77 -9.42 -2.55 -0.18
CA VAL A 77 -8.79 -1.21 -0.16
C VAL A 77 -7.98 -0.94 -1.42
N CYS A 78 -7.17 -1.92 -1.88
CA CYS A 78 -6.45 -1.84 -3.15
C CYS A 78 -7.39 -1.66 -4.35
N TYR A 79 -8.50 -2.40 -4.37
CA TYR A 79 -9.48 -2.33 -5.45
C TYR A 79 -10.18 -0.97 -5.47
N THR A 80 -10.67 -0.50 -4.32
CA THR A 80 -11.34 0.80 -4.20
C THR A 80 -10.38 1.96 -4.50
N GLU A 81 -9.11 1.84 -4.12
CA GLU A 81 -8.08 2.82 -4.45
C GLU A 81 -7.94 3.03 -5.95
N GLN A 82 -7.85 1.94 -6.72
CA GLN A 82 -7.76 1.99 -8.18
C GLN A 82 -8.99 2.66 -8.78
N ARG A 83 -10.18 2.32 -8.27
CA ARG A 83 -11.43 2.90 -8.74
C ARG A 83 -11.48 4.41 -8.50
N PHE A 84 -11.21 4.87 -7.27
CA PHE A 84 -11.19 6.29 -6.95
C PHE A 84 -10.13 7.06 -7.74
N ARG A 85 -8.97 6.45 -8.01
CA ARG A 85 -7.93 7.04 -8.84
C ARG A 85 -8.41 7.20 -10.29
N ALA A 86 -9.02 6.17 -10.87
CA ALA A 86 -9.58 6.23 -12.22
C ALA A 86 -10.68 7.29 -12.34
N ASP A 87 -11.59 7.35 -11.35
CA ASP A 87 -12.68 8.33 -11.31
C ASP A 87 -12.14 9.76 -11.17
N ALA A 88 -11.09 9.99 -10.36
CA ALA A 88 -10.44 11.29 -10.25
C ALA A 88 -9.84 11.77 -11.58
N TRP A 89 -9.22 10.86 -12.35
CA TRP A 89 -8.64 11.19 -13.66
C TRP A 89 -9.68 11.36 -14.76
N ALA A 90 -10.86 10.75 -14.63
CA ALA A 90 -11.95 10.89 -15.61
C ALA A 90 -12.48 12.33 -15.75
N TYR A 91 -12.26 13.19 -14.75
CA TYR A 91 -12.60 14.62 -14.80
C TYR A 91 -11.67 15.44 -15.71
N ILE A 92 -10.52 14.90 -16.12
CA ILE A 92 -9.53 15.59 -16.96
C ILE A 92 -9.48 14.87 -18.31
N ALA A 93 -9.58 15.62 -19.42
CA ALA A 93 -9.46 15.06 -20.75
C ALA A 93 -8.10 14.35 -20.91
N ARG A 94 -8.07 13.17 -21.52
CA ARG A 94 -6.85 12.32 -21.59
C ARG A 94 -5.59 13.02 -22.13
N ARG A 95 -5.75 14.02 -23.01
CA ARG A 95 -4.64 14.79 -23.59
C ARG A 95 -4.04 15.82 -22.63
N GLU A 96 -4.79 16.20 -21.60
CA GLU A 96 -4.44 17.22 -20.62
C GLU A 96 -3.97 16.60 -19.30
N GLN A 97 -3.87 15.27 -19.18
CA GLN A 97 -3.52 14.63 -17.92
C GLN A 97 -2.02 14.67 -17.63
N ASP A 98 -1.62 15.31 -16.52
CA ASP A 98 -0.24 15.23 -16.01
C ASP A 98 -0.01 13.92 -15.22
N LEU A 99 0.11 12.81 -15.92
CA LEU A 99 0.38 11.50 -15.29
C LEU A 99 1.78 11.40 -14.67
N THR A 100 2.67 12.35 -14.98
CA THR A 100 4.05 12.35 -14.48
C THR A 100 4.20 13.03 -13.14
N ARG A 101 3.19 13.82 -12.74
CA ARG A 101 3.27 14.59 -11.51
C ARG A 101 3.33 13.68 -10.27
N PRO A 102 4.31 13.91 -9.38
CA PRO A 102 4.37 13.21 -8.11
C PRO A 102 3.19 13.56 -7.17
N ASP A 103 2.78 12.60 -6.33
CA ASP A 103 1.95 12.88 -5.16
C ASP A 103 2.68 13.86 -4.23
N PRO A 104 1.95 14.62 -3.39
CA PRO A 104 2.57 15.58 -2.48
C PRO A 104 3.51 14.91 -1.46
N ALA A 105 4.80 15.27 -1.52
CA ALA A 105 5.85 14.75 -0.64
C ALA A 105 5.54 14.75 0.88
N PRO A 106 4.87 15.75 1.51
CA PRO A 106 4.58 15.69 2.95
C PRO A 106 3.61 14.55 3.29
N TRP A 107 2.60 14.32 2.45
CA TRP A 107 1.63 13.24 2.66
C TRP A 107 2.28 11.88 2.52
N THR A 108 3.14 11.70 1.51
CA THR A 108 3.92 10.48 1.34
C THR A 108 4.80 10.22 2.56
N ARG A 109 5.56 11.22 3.04
CA ARG A 109 6.41 11.08 4.23
C ARG A 109 5.62 10.74 5.50
N LEU A 110 4.46 11.38 5.71
CA LEU A 110 3.60 11.10 6.85
C LEU A 110 3.09 9.66 6.83
N ALA A 111 2.63 9.18 5.67
CA ALA A 111 2.16 7.81 5.51
C ALA A 111 3.26 6.78 5.75
N LEU A 112 4.43 7.05 5.18
CA LEU A 112 5.63 6.26 5.34
C LEU A 112 5.97 6.13 6.85
N LEU A 113 6.04 7.24 7.57
CA LEU A 113 6.25 7.22 9.03
C LEU A 113 5.14 6.45 9.77
N ALA A 114 3.87 6.69 9.43
CA ALA A 114 2.73 6.05 10.08
C ALA A 114 2.75 4.51 9.91
N GLN A 115 3.14 4.00 8.74
CA GLN A 115 3.28 2.56 8.49
C GLN A 115 4.34 1.93 9.40
N ALA A 116 5.51 2.57 9.52
CA ALA A 116 6.59 2.08 10.37
C ALA A 116 6.21 2.09 11.85
N LEU A 117 5.57 3.17 12.31
CA LEU A 117 5.05 3.29 13.68
C LEU A 117 3.96 2.24 13.98
N LEU A 118 3.02 2.04 13.05
CA LEU A 118 1.96 1.05 13.20
C LEU A 118 2.53 -0.37 13.29
N LEU A 119 3.49 -0.71 12.44
CA LEU A 119 4.17 -2.00 12.49
C LEU A 119 4.92 -2.20 13.81
N GLY A 120 5.68 -1.19 14.25
CA GLY A 120 6.39 -1.23 15.52
C GLY A 120 5.44 -1.40 16.71
N ALA A 121 4.33 -0.66 16.73
CA ALA A 121 3.29 -0.79 17.75
C ALA A 121 2.64 -2.18 17.74
N ALA A 122 2.30 -2.72 16.58
CA ALA A 122 1.71 -4.05 16.45
C ALA A 122 2.65 -5.16 16.95
N ILE A 123 3.94 -5.08 16.60
CA ILE A 123 4.96 -6.00 17.12
C ILE A 123 5.06 -5.89 18.63
N TRP A 124 5.12 -4.66 19.17
CA TRP A 124 5.22 -4.44 20.61
C TRP A 124 4.02 -5.03 21.37
N VAL A 125 2.80 -4.76 20.89
CA VAL A 125 1.57 -5.33 21.47
C VAL A 125 1.59 -6.85 21.40
N PHE A 126 1.97 -7.42 20.25
CA PHE A 126 2.01 -8.88 20.08
C PHE A 126 3.05 -9.54 21.00
N VAL A 127 4.25 -8.98 21.12
CA VAL A 127 5.29 -9.47 22.03
C VAL A 127 4.85 -9.37 23.49
N ALA A 128 4.23 -8.25 23.89
CA ALA A 128 3.72 -8.06 25.24
C ALA A 128 2.62 -9.08 25.59
N HIS A 129 1.73 -9.38 24.65
CA HIS A 129 0.64 -10.35 24.84
C HIS A 129 1.14 -11.80 24.87
N SER A 130 2.14 -12.15 24.05
CA SER A 130 2.63 -13.53 23.90
C SER A 130 3.71 -13.95 24.91
N GLY A 131 4.09 -13.07 25.84
CA GLY A 131 5.17 -13.29 26.81
C GLY A 131 4.98 -14.47 27.78
N GLY A 132 3.79 -15.06 27.86
CA GLY A 132 3.48 -16.20 28.74
C GLY A 132 3.77 -17.60 28.16
N ASP A 133 3.83 -17.76 26.83
CA ASP A 133 4.01 -19.07 26.18
C ASP A 133 5.04 -19.00 25.04
N PRO A 134 6.26 -19.54 25.24
CA PRO A 134 7.34 -19.48 24.25
C PRO A 134 7.11 -20.33 23.00
N LEU A 135 6.18 -21.29 23.01
CA LEU A 135 5.99 -22.26 21.93
C LEU A 135 4.60 -22.19 21.29
N SER A 136 3.84 -21.12 21.52
CA SER A 136 2.53 -20.97 20.89
C SER A 136 2.64 -20.89 19.37
N ALA A 137 1.76 -21.60 18.66
CA ALA A 137 1.69 -21.60 17.20
C ALA A 137 1.56 -20.18 16.61
N ALA A 138 0.91 -19.27 17.34
CA ALA A 138 0.79 -17.86 16.98
C ALA A 138 2.14 -17.14 16.89
N ARG A 139 3.10 -17.43 17.80
CA ARG A 139 4.45 -16.85 17.75
C ARG A 139 5.26 -17.39 16.58
N VAL A 140 5.17 -18.69 16.33
CA VAL A 140 5.86 -19.33 15.19
C VAL A 140 5.34 -18.75 13.87
N LEU A 141 4.01 -18.63 13.74
CA LEU A 141 3.36 -18.00 12.59
C LEU A 141 3.76 -16.53 12.45
N ALA A 142 3.71 -15.74 13.53
CA ALA A 142 4.11 -14.34 13.53
C ALA A 142 5.58 -14.13 13.11
N THR A 143 6.47 -15.01 13.56
CA THR A 143 7.88 -15.02 13.14
C THR A 143 7.98 -15.25 11.63
N GLY A 144 7.23 -16.22 11.10
CA GLY A 144 7.10 -16.46 9.67
C GLY A 144 6.62 -15.22 8.91
N VAL A 145 5.52 -14.59 9.36
CA VAL A 145 4.95 -13.39 8.73
C VAL A 145 5.97 -12.24 8.68
N LEU A 146 6.70 -12.00 9.77
CA LEU A 146 7.76 -10.98 9.80
C LEU A 146 8.91 -11.34 8.84
N GLY A 147 9.30 -12.61 8.77
CA GLY A 147 10.28 -13.09 7.80
C GLY A 147 9.83 -12.87 6.35
N GLY A 148 8.57 -13.19 6.04
CA GLY A 148 7.97 -12.94 4.74
C GLY A 148 7.91 -11.46 4.38
N LEU A 149 7.60 -10.58 5.34
CA LEU A 149 7.65 -9.13 5.14
C LEU A 149 9.06 -8.66 4.79
N ILE A 150 10.09 -9.15 5.49
CA ILE A 150 11.50 -8.83 5.18
C ILE A 150 11.83 -9.25 3.75
N LEU A 151 11.43 -10.45 3.32
CA LEU A 151 11.66 -10.93 1.95
C LEU A 151 10.99 -10.03 0.91
N VAL A 152 9.73 -9.62 1.15
CA VAL A 152 8.99 -8.69 0.27
C VAL A 152 9.71 -7.35 0.16
N GLU A 153 10.14 -6.79 1.28
CA GLU A 153 10.82 -5.49 1.32
C GLU A 153 12.20 -5.54 0.65
N VAL A 154 12.98 -6.59 0.87
CA VAL A 154 14.26 -6.83 0.17
C VAL A 154 14.03 -6.97 -1.33
N ALA A 155 13.03 -7.74 -1.77
CA ALA A 155 12.68 -7.84 -3.19
C ALA A 155 12.29 -6.47 -3.77
N GLY A 156 11.60 -5.63 -2.98
CA GLY A 156 11.30 -4.24 -3.32
C GLY A 156 12.56 -3.37 -3.51
N LEU A 157 13.56 -3.49 -2.62
CA LEU A 157 14.86 -2.80 -2.76
C LEU A 157 15.59 -3.23 -4.04
N VAL A 158 15.65 -4.54 -4.28
CA VAL A 158 16.31 -5.11 -5.46
C VAL A 158 15.64 -4.60 -6.73
N GLU A 159 14.31 -4.59 -6.78
CA GLU A 159 13.58 -4.05 -7.93
C GLU A 159 13.83 -2.54 -8.13
N MET A 160 13.90 -1.75 -7.06
CA MET A 160 14.23 -0.32 -7.16
C MET A 160 15.60 -0.10 -7.79
N GLY A 161 16.58 -0.97 -7.52
CA GLY A 161 17.89 -0.94 -8.15
C GLY A 161 17.87 -1.26 -9.66
N TYR A 162 17.07 -2.25 -10.07
CA TYR A 162 17.00 -2.65 -11.48
C TYR A 162 16.08 -1.81 -12.36
N ARG A 163 15.06 -1.15 -11.78
CA ARG A 163 14.01 -0.43 -12.54
C ARG A 163 13.63 0.91 -11.89
N PRO A 164 14.53 1.91 -11.87
CA PRO A 164 14.34 3.16 -11.14
C PRO A 164 13.14 4.05 -11.58
N GLY A 165 12.38 3.69 -12.63
CA GLY A 165 11.27 4.52 -13.15
C GLY A 165 9.87 3.90 -13.16
N ARG A 166 9.68 2.62 -12.78
CA ARG A 166 8.43 1.89 -13.11
C ARG A 166 7.46 1.61 -11.95
N ARG A 167 7.85 1.79 -10.68
CA ARG A 167 7.03 1.41 -9.52
C ARG A 167 7.07 2.38 -8.32
N GLY A 168 7.59 3.60 -8.48
CA GLY A 168 7.52 4.61 -7.42
C GLY A 168 6.08 4.92 -7.04
N MET A 169 5.76 5.09 -5.74
CA MET A 169 4.73 6.07 -5.41
C MET A 169 5.19 7.36 -6.08
N PRO A 170 4.42 7.95 -7.01
CA PRO A 170 4.78 9.23 -7.58
C PRO A 170 5.02 10.18 -6.40
N GLY A 171 6.23 10.73 -6.23
CA GLY A 171 6.51 11.76 -5.22
C GLY A 171 7.34 11.42 -4.00
N SER A 172 7.74 10.16 -3.77
CA SER A 172 8.87 9.90 -2.88
C SER A 172 10.18 9.93 -3.66
N SER A 173 11.18 10.62 -3.11
CA SER A 173 12.55 10.43 -3.59
C SER A 173 12.95 8.97 -3.37
N MET A 174 13.76 8.42 -4.28
CA MET A 174 14.29 7.06 -4.15
C MET A 174 14.95 6.85 -2.78
N ALA A 175 15.64 7.88 -2.27
CA ALA A 175 16.26 7.87 -0.95
C ALA A 175 15.23 7.70 0.19
N SER A 176 14.13 8.47 0.18
CA SER A 176 13.09 8.34 1.22
C SER A 176 12.45 6.96 1.24
N ARG A 177 12.23 6.36 0.06
CA ARG A 177 11.69 5.00 -0.02
C ARG A 177 12.70 3.94 0.41
N ALA A 178 13.97 4.09 0.07
CA ALA A 178 15.02 3.19 0.55
C ALA A 178 15.15 3.24 2.08
N ILE A 179 15.16 4.44 2.66
CA ILE A 179 15.21 4.63 4.13
C ILE A 179 14.01 3.98 4.80
N GLN A 180 12.79 4.19 4.27
CA GLN A 180 11.57 3.52 4.74
C GLN A 180 11.73 2.01 4.78
N THR A 181 12.12 1.43 3.63
CA THR A 181 12.20 -0.02 3.49
C THR A 181 13.26 -0.59 4.44
N VAL A 182 14.41 0.07 4.59
CA VAL A 182 15.42 -0.31 5.59
C VAL A 182 14.84 -0.24 7.01
N ALA A 183 14.10 0.81 7.35
CA ALA A 183 13.47 0.94 8.67
C ALA A 183 12.46 -0.19 8.93
N ILE A 184 11.63 -0.55 7.96
CA ILE A 184 10.68 -1.68 8.06
C ILE A 184 11.44 -3.00 8.26
N ILE A 185 12.51 -3.24 7.48
CA ILE A 185 13.35 -4.44 7.62
C ILE A 185 13.95 -4.54 9.03
N VAL A 186 14.49 -3.42 9.54
CA VAL A 186 15.07 -3.38 10.90
C VAL A 186 14.00 -3.64 11.96
N ILE A 187 12.84 -2.99 11.87
CA ILE A 187 11.72 -3.17 12.82
C ILE A 187 11.23 -4.63 12.78
N ALA A 188 10.99 -5.18 11.60
CA ALA A 188 10.53 -6.55 11.43
C ALA A 188 11.59 -7.56 11.89
N GLY A 189 12.86 -7.32 11.61
CA GLY A 189 13.98 -8.17 12.03
C GLY A 189 14.15 -8.20 13.55
N LEU A 190 14.05 -7.05 14.21
CA LEU A 190 14.05 -6.97 15.67
C LEU A 190 12.84 -7.70 16.28
N GLY A 191 11.66 -7.53 15.69
CA GLY A 191 10.45 -8.28 16.09
C GLY A 191 10.63 -9.79 15.94
N ALA A 192 11.11 -10.24 14.78
CA ALA A 192 11.35 -11.65 14.51
C ALA A 192 12.39 -12.24 15.47
N ALA A 193 13.49 -11.53 15.75
CA ALA A 193 14.52 -11.96 16.70
C ALA A 193 13.98 -12.09 18.13
N ARG A 194 13.00 -11.27 18.54
CA ARG A 194 12.35 -11.38 19.84
C ARG A 194 11.34 -12.52 19.92
N LEU A 195 10.73 -12.89 18.79
CA LEU A 195 9.72 -13.94 18.73
C LEU A 195 10.32 -15.32 18.45
N ALA A 196 11.45 -15.37 17.73
CA ALA A 196 12.08 -16.58 17.23
C ALA A 196 12.26 -17.61 18.36
N PRO A 197 11.55 -18.75 18.29
CA PRO A 197 11.88 -19.90 19.11
C PRO A 197 13.12 -20.53 18.49
N TRP A 198 14.29 -20.30 19.10
CA TRP A 198 15.59 -20.81 18.65
C TRP A 198 15.67 -22.35 18.58
N GLN A 199 14.58 -23.06 18.91
CA GLN A 199 14.48 -24.52 18.97
C GLN A 199 13.15 -25.08 18.40
N SER A 200 12.32 -24.32 17.67
CA SER A 200 11.04 -24.88 17.20
C SER A 200 11.23 -25.91 16.09
N GLU A 201 10.73 -27.13 16.29
CA GLU A 201 10.69 -28.19 15.27
C GLU A 201 9.75 -27.86 14.09
N ASP A 202 8.84 -26.89 14.28
CA ASP A 202 7.80 -26.51 13.32
C ASP A 202 8.25 -25.52 12.22
N THR A 203 9.31 -25.88 11.49
CA THR A 203 9.83 -25.08 10.36
C THR A 203 8.76 -24.81 9.29
N TRP A 204 7.79 -25.73 9.14
CA TRP A 204 6.70 -25.59 8.17
C TRP A 204 5.75 -24.43 8.52
N VAL A 205 5.48 -24.15 9.81
CA VAL A 205 4.59 -23.05 10.24
C VAL A 205 5.25 -21.72 9.96
N VAL A 206 6.56 -21.60 10.19
CA VAL A 206 7.34 -20.41 9.83
C VAL A 206 7.26 -20.18 8.33
N GLY A 207 7.44 -21.23 7.52
CA GLY A 207 7.29 -21.16 6.07
C GLY A 207 5.90 -20.71 5.62
N ALA A 208 4.85 -21.29 6.20
CA ALA A 208 3.46 -20.90 5.93
C ALA A 208 3.19 -19.44 6.30
N GLY A 209 3.71 -18.97 7.44
CA GLY A 209 3.63 -17.57 7.85
C GLY A 209 4.32 -16.63 6.85
N ALA A 210 5.51 -17.00 6.37
CA ALA A 210 6.26 -16.20 5.41
C ALA A 210 5.57 -16.09 4.05
N LEU A 211 4.81 -17.11 3.64
CA LEU A 211 4.03 -17.09 2.40
C LEU A 211 2.89 -16.07 2.43
N ILE A 212 2.34 -15.72 3.59
CA ILE A 212 1.19 -14.79 3.70
C ILE A 212 1.48 -13.42 3.05
N PRO A 213 2.48 -12.63 3.51
CA PRO A 213 2.78 -11.34 2.90
C PRO A 213 3.26 -11.47 1.45
N VAL A 214 3.99 -12.54 1.11
CA VAL A 214 4.47 -12.79 -0.26
C VAL A 214 3.30 -12.99 -1.21
N LEU A 215 2.38 -13.90 -0.89
CA LEU A 215 1.21 -14.19 -1.71
C LEU A 215 0.26 -12.99 -1.79
N ALA A 216 0.08 -12.25 -0.69
CA ALA A 216 -0.73 -11.04 -0.70
C ALA A 216 -0.16 -9.97 -1.65
N VAL A 217 1.16 -9.76 -1.64
CA VAL A 217 1.81 -8.81 -2.55
C VAL A 217 1.73 -9.28 -4.01
N VAL A 218 1.91 -10.57 -4.26
CA VAL A 218 1.74 -11.13 -5.61
C VAL A 218 0.29 -10.95 -6.07
N ALA A 219 -0.69 -11.24 -5.23
CA ALA A 219 -2.10 -11.05 -5.54
C ALA A 219 -2.42 -9.58 -5.84
N TRP A 220 -1.95 -8.64 -5.01
CA TRP A 220 -2.13 -7.21 -5.27
C TRP A 220 -1.41 -6.74 -6.54
N TRP A 221 -0.24 -7.29 -6.83
CA TRP A 221 0.45 -7.03 -8.08
C TRP A 221 -0.37 -7.51 -9.27
N MET A 222 -0.97 -8.71 -9.19
CA MET A 222 -1.87 -9.23 -10.23
C MET A 222 -3.14 -8.39 -10.37
N LEU A 223 -3.75 -7.97 -9.25
CA LEU A 223 -4.93 -7.08 -9.27
C LEU A 223 -4.62 -5.75 -9.98
N ARG A 224 -3.43 -5.18 -9.74
CA ARG A 224 -2.97 -3.95 -10.42
C ARG A 224 -2.65 -4.15 -11.91
N ARG A 225 -2.62 -5.39 -12.40
CA ARG A 225 -2.45 -5.70 -13.82
C ARG A 225 -3.78 -5.90 -14.54
N ILE A 226 -4.90 -5.97 -13.82
CA ILE A 226 -6.22 -6.10 -14.44
C ILE A 226 -6.48 -4.83 -15.27
N PRO A 227 -6.76 -4.95 -16.57
CA PRO A 227 -6.93 -3.77 -17.41
C PRO A 227 -8.19 -2.99 -17.04
N GLU A 228 -8.08 -1.66 -16.95
CA GLU A 228 -9.18 -0.75 -16.57
C GLU A 228 -10.42 -0.82 -17.49
N HIS A 229 -10.26 -1.36 -18.70
CA HIS A 229 -11.36 -1.51 -19.66
C HIS A 229 -12.28 -2.70 -19.36
N VAL A 230 -11.87 -3.61 -18.46
CA VAL A 230 -12.74 -4.67 -17.98
C VAL A 230 -13.55 -4.10 -16.81
N ARG A 231 -14.65 -3.41 -17.11
CA ARG A 231 -15.64 -2.98 -16.10
C ARG A 231 -16.33 -4.23 -15.54
N CYS A 232 -15.74 -4.85 -14.52
CA CYS A 232 -16.28 -6.06 -13.90
C CYS A 232 -17.46 -5.79 -12.95
N LEU A 233 -17.77 -4.52 -12.64
CA LEU A 233 -18.86 -4.16 -11.75
C LEU A 233 -20.05 -3.62 -12.56
N PRO A 234 -21.26 -4.18 -12.36
CA PRO A 234 -22.47 -3.68 -13.01
C PRO A 234 -22.73 -2.24 -12.57
N GLU A 235 -23.23 -1.41 -13.47
CA GLU A 235 -23.52 0.01 -13.22
C GLU A 235 -24.47 0.23 -12.03
N SER A 236 -25.25 -0.78 -11.66
CA SER A 236 -26.17 -0.76 -10.52
C SER A 236 -25.49 -0.73 -9.14
N LEU A 237 -24.20 -1.03 -9.03
CA LEU A 237 -23.42 -0.97 -7.78
C LEU A 237 -22.59 0.31 -7.68
N LEU A 238 -22.66 1.19 -8.68
CA LEU A 238 -22.07 2.53 -8.61
C LEU A 238 -22.95 3.38 -7.68
N LEU A 239 -22.40 3.74 -6.52
CA LEU A 239 -23.02 4.74 -5.64
C LEU A 239 -23.23 6.05 -6.43
N PRO A 240 -24.35 6.75 -6.21
CA PRO A 240 -24.70 7.98 -6.93
C PRO A 240 -23.71 9.13 -6.68
#